data_AF-A0A2N5ZYY4-F1
#
_entry.id   AF-A0A2N5ZYY4-F1
#
_cell.length_a   1.000
_cell.length_b   1.000
_cell.length_c   1.000
_cell.angle_alpha   90.00
_cell.angle_beta   90.00
_cell.angle_gamma   90.00
#
_symmetry.space_group_name_H-M   'P 1'
#
loop_
_entity.id
_entity.type
_entity.pdbx_description
1 polymer ?
#
loop_
_entity_poly.entity_id
_entity_poly.type
_entity_poly.pdbx_seq_one_letter_code
_entity_poly.pdbx_strand_id
1 'polypeptide(L)'
;MFFTPIKYDEPVFRPPAEARSAIVQVTFGCSWNQCAFCEMYTSKKFRVKNIEDVKKDIIKLASIYRGVKKVFLADGNAFVLSAKNITPVLNQINEQFGKIQRISSYALPKDILSKSDQELKEIRTLGLKLLYIGIETGDDELLKLIHKG
;
A
#
# COMPACT_ATOMS: atom_id res chain seq x y z
N MET A 1 18.37 -19.94 1.50
CA MET A 1 18.21 -18.62 2.12
C MET A 1 17.62 -17.71 1.05
N PHE A 2 16.33 -17.35 1.14
CA PHE A 2 15.71 -16.46 0.15
C PHE A 2 16.40 -15.10 0.26
N PHE A 3 17.14 -14.71 -0.78
CA PHE A 3 17.79 -13.41 -0.84
C PHE A 3 16.71 -12.34 -1.00
N THR A 4 16.43 -11.58 0.06
CA THR A 4 15.50 -10.46 -0.03
C THR A 4 16.26 -9.23 -0.53
N PRO A 5 15.94 -8.66 -1.72
CA PRO A 5 16.64 -7.51 -2.30
C PRO A 5 16.73 -6.26 -1.42
N ILE A 6 15.80 -6.16 -0.49
CA ILE A 6 15.60 -5.01 0.40
C ILE A 6 15.28 -5.51 1.80
N LYS A 7 15.52 -4.65 2.79
CA LYS A 7 15.13 -4.90 4.17
C LYS A 7 13.70 -4.40 4.39
N TYR A 8 12.79 -5.33 4.61
CA TYR A 8 11.42 -5.00 5.02
C TYR A 8 11.37 -4.63 6.52
N ASP A 9 10.46 -3.73 6.86
CA ASP A 9 10.06 -3.43 8.23
C ASP A 9 8.97 -4.44 8.59
N GLU A 10 9.39 -5.53 9.21
CA GLU A 10 8.53 -6.69 9.54
C GLU A 10 7.67 -6.42 10.79
N PRO A 11 6.49 -7.05 10.91
CA PRO A 11 5.88 -7.98 9.95
C PRO A 11 5.28 -7.27 8.73
N VAL A 12 5.31 -7.95 7.58
CA VAL A 12 4.62 -7.52 6.34
C VAL A 12 3.47 -8.47 5.98
N PHE A 13 2.26 -7.91 5.89
CA PHE A 13 1.07 -8.64 5.47
C PHE A 13 0.64 -8.27 4.05
N ARG A 14 0.07 -9.24 3.35
CA ARG A 14 -0.53 -9.06 2.03
C ARG A 14 -1.71 -10.01 1.84
N PRO A 15 -2.72 -9.65 1.02
CA PRO A 15 -3.79 -10.57 0.68
C PRO A 15 -3.26 -11.78 -0.12
N PRO A 16 -3.92 -12.95 -0.06
CA PRO A 16 -3.54 -14.12 -0.86
C PRO A 16 -3.47 -13.82 -2.37
N ALA A 17 -4.34 -12.94 -2.87
CA ALA A 17 -4.35 -12.48 -4.25
C ALA A 17 -3.05 -11.75 -4.67
N GLU A 18 -2.26 -11.26 -3.72
CA GLU A 18 -0.99 -10.55 -3.95
C GLU A 18 0.25 -11.45 -3.71
N ALA A 19 0.08 -12.78 -3.61
CA ALA A 19 1.16 -13.74 -3.35
C ALA A 19 2.33 -13.69 -4.35
N ARG A 20 2.07 -13.27 -5.60
CA ARG A 20 3.07 -13.13 -6.68
C ARG A 20 3.39 -11.67 -7.03
N SER A 21 3.06 -10.73 -6.15
CA SER A 21 3.32 -9.32 -6.38
C SER A 21 4.67 -8.92 -5.80
N ALA A 22 5.38 -7.99 -6.46
CA ALA A 22 6.50 -7.31 -5.82
C ALA A 22 5.97 -6.43 -4.69
N ILE A 23 6.57 -6.54 -3.51
CA ILE A 23 6.11 -5.85 -2.29
C ILE A 23 6.94 -4.59 -2.10
N VAL A 24 6.29 -3.42 -2.09
CA VAL A 24 6.91 -2.11 -1.88
C VAL A 24 6.31 -1.47 -0.63
N GLN A 25 7.12 -1.19 0.40
CA GLN A 25 6.67 -0.46 1.59
C GLN A 25 6.82 1.05 1.38
N VAL A 26 5.69 1.74 1.25
CA VAL A 26 5.64 3.22 1.15
C VAL A 26 5.29 3.86 2.49
N THR A 27 4.59 3.12 3.34
CA THR A 27 4.32 3.42 4.73
C THR A 27 4.72 2.21 5.56
N PHE A 28 4.77 2.40 6.88
CA PHE A 28 4.90 1.31 7.84
C PHE A 28 3.70 1.32 8.78
N GLY A 29 3.13 0.16 9.08
CA GLY A 29 1.97 0.04 9.96
C GLY A 29 0.67 0.54 9.32
N CYS A 30 -0.32 0.86 10.14
CA CYS A 30 -1.62 1.41 9.70
C CYS A 30 -1.78 2.84 10.24
N SER A 31 -2.29 3.79 9.46
CA SER A 31 -2.51 5.16 9.95
C SER A 31 -3.66 5.28 10.96
N TRP A 32 -4.51 4.25 11.07
CA TRP A 32 -5.55 4.17 12.09
C TRP A 32 -5.08 3.41 13.32
N ASN A 33 -4.63 2.16 13.14
CA ASN A 33 -4.05 1.25 14.16
C ASN A 33 -4.75 1.19 15.52
N GLN A 34 -6.07 1.39 15.55
CA GLN A 34 -6.86 1.44 16.79
C GLN A 34 -8.02 0.44 16.80
N CYS A 35 -8.22 -0.34 15.73
CA CYS A 35 -9.30 -1.33 15.67
C CYS A 35 -9.10 -2.39 16.77
N ALA A 36 -10.14 -2.63 17.57
CA ALA A 36 -10.09 -3.55 18.70
C ALA A 36 -9.77 -5.01 18.34
N PHE A 37 -9.99 -5.40 17.08
CA PHE A 37 -9.77 -6.77 16.60
C PHE A 37 -8.45 -6.94 15.82
N CYS A 38 -7.75 -5.86 15.48
CA CYS A 38 -6.64 -5.91 14.52
C CYS A 38 -5.31 -6.15 15.23
N GLU A 39 -4.73 -7.34 15.07
CA GLU A 39 -3.39 -7.67 15.57
C GLU A 39 -2.28 -7.61 14.51
N MET A 40 -2.61 -7.20 13.29
CA MET A 40 -1.65 -7.20 12.18
C MET A 40 -0.56 -6.13 12.40
N TYR A 41 -0.93 -4.93 12.83
CA TYR A 41 0.00 -3.79 12.85
C TYR A 41 0.21 -3.19 14.24
N THR A 42 -0.24 -3.85 15.31
CA THR A 42 -0.14 -3.39 16.71
C THR A 42 1.30 -3.21 17.18
N SER A 43 2.23 -4.01 16.65
CA SER A 43 3.68 -3.89 16.93
C SER A 43 4.37 -2.74 16.18
N LYS A 44 3.70 -2.09 15.22
CA LYS A 44 4.29 -1.08 14.33
C LYS A 44 3.73 0.31 14.61
N LYS A 45 4.63 1.30 14.68
CA LYS A 45 4.24 2.72 14.69
C LYS A 45 4.10 3.23 13.27
N PHE A 46 2.97 3.90 13.01
CA PHE A 46 2.73 4.46 11.68
C PHE A 46 3.77 5.55 11.35
N ARG A 47 4.37 5.42 10.16
CA ARG A 47 5.20 6.47 9.57
C ARG A 47 5.26 6.32 8.06
N VAL A 48 5.45 7.43 7.37
CA VAL A 48 5.68 7.44 5.91
C VAL A 48 7.16 7.21 5.64
N LYS A 49 7.48 6.33 4.69
CA LYS A 49 8.87 6.10 4.27
C LYS A 49 9.32 7.27 3.40
N ASN A 50 10.59 7.66 3.52
CA ASN A 50 11.16 8.68 2.64
C ASN A 50 11.03 8.23 1.16
N ILE A 51 10.50 9.11 0.31
CA ILE A 51 10.21 8.78 -1.09
C ILE A 51 11.47 8.40 -1.88
N GLU A 52 12.62 9.00 -1.60
CA GLU A 52 13.87 8.62 -2.26
C GLU A 52 14.33 7.21 -1.87
N ASP A 53 14.10 6.80 -0.63
CA ASP A 53 14.37 5.43 -0.20
C ASP A 53 13.37 4.44 -0.80
N VAL A 54 12.10 4.83 -0.95
CA VAL A 54 11.11 4.03 -1.69
C VAL A 54 11.57 3.82 -3.14
N LYS A 55 12.07 4.86 -3.81
CA LYS A 55 12.58 4.76 -5.19
C LYS A 55 13.78 3.81 -5.29
N LYS A 56 14.74 3.91 -4.37
CA LYS A 56 15.90 2.98 -4.30
C LYS A 56 15.43 1.53 -4.14
N ASP A 57 14.42 1.29 -3.30
CA ASP A 57 13.86 -0.04 -3.13
C ASP A 57 13.18 -0.54 -4.40
N ILE A 58 12.41 0.30 -5.08
CA ILE A 58 11.77 -0.05 -6.36
C ILE A 58 12.81 -0.47 -7.39
N ILE A 59 13.92 0.27 -7.52
CA ILE A 59 15.01 -0.08 -8.45
C ILE A 59 15.61 -1.44 -8.12
N LYS A 60 15.90 -1.70 -6.83
CA LYS A 60 16.42 -3.01 -6.38
C LYS A 60 15.42 -4.14 -6.61
N LEU A 61 14.13 -3.90 -6.35
CA LEU A 61 13.09 -4.90 -6.56
C LEU A 61 12.92 -5.21 -8.05
N ALA A 62 12.91 -4.20 -8.91
CA ALA A 62 12.75 -4.37 -10.35
C ALA A 62 13.91 -5.14 -10.99
N SER A 63 15.15 -4.97 -10.49
CA SER A 63 16.30 -5.71 -11.01
C SER A 63 16.23 -7.22 -10.71
N ILE A 64 15.59 -7.62 -9.61
CA ILE A 64 15.43 -9.01 -9.20
C ILE A 64 14.14 -9.63 -9.75
N TYR A 65 13.01 -8.95 -9.61
CA TYR A 65 11.69 -9.45 -9.98
C TYR A 65 11.34 -9.16 -11.45
N ARG A 66 12.23 -9.56 -12.37
CA ARG A 66 12.02 -9.36 -13.81
C ARG A 66 10.74 -10.06 -14.28
N GLY A 67 9.89 -9.33 -15.01
CA GLY A 67 8.64 -9.87 -15.55
C GLY A 67 7.50 -10.04 -14.54
N VAL A 68 7.64 -9.49 -13.32
CA VAL A 68 6.53 -9.44 -12.37
C VAL A 68 5.35 -8.68 -12.97
N LYS A 69 4.14 -9.21 -12.77
CA LYS A 69 2.92 -8.63 -13.36
C LYS A 69 2.18 -7.70 -12.42
N LYS A 70 2.50 -7.74 -11.12
CA LYS A 70 1.76 -7.02 -10.08
C LYS A 70 2.70 -6.42 -9.05
N VAL A 71 2.35 -5.23 -8.57
CA VAL A 71 3.04 -4.59 -7.44
C VAL A 71 2.01 -4.34 -6.34
N PHE A 72 2.39 -4.61 -5.10
CA PHE A 72 1.59 -4.35 -3.93
C PHE A 72 2.29 -3.31 -3.05
N LEU A 73 1.63 -2.17 -2.85
CA LEU A 73 2.04 -1.18 -1.87
C LEU A 73 1.60 -1.69 -0.51
N ALA A 74 2.58 -2.19 0.24
CA ALA A 74 2.37 -2.95 1.46
C ALA A 74 2.13 -2.06 2.68
N ASP A 75 1.96 -2.72 3.82
CA ASP A 75 1.50 -2.17 5.09
C ASP A 75 0.04 -1.72 5.12
N GLY A 76 -0.47 -1.45 6.32
CA GLY A 76 -1.90 -1.38 6.60
C GLY A 76 -2.63 -0.20 5.98
N ASN A 77 -1.90 0.83 5.54
CA ASN A 77 -2.50 1.94 4.80
C ASN A 77 -1.46 2.72 3.97
N ALA A 78 -1.19 2.25 2.75
CA ALA A 78 -0.36 2.99 1.80
C ALA A 78 -1.13 4.14 1.12
N PHE A 79 -2.46 4.05 1.02
CA PHE A 79 -3.28 5.04 0.30
C PHE A 79 -3.52 6.34 1.07
N VAL A 80 -3.10 6.42 2.33
CA VAL A 80 -3.04 7.65 3.14
C VAL A 80 -2.18 8.75 2.51
N LEU A 81 -1.23 8.40 1.64
CA LEU A 81 -0.46 9.38 0.89
C LEU A 81 -1.40 10.26 0.02
N SER A 82 -1.13 11.56 0.00
CA SER A 82 -1.79 12.48 -0.94
C SER A 82 -1.49 12.08 -2.39
N ALA A 83 -2.33 12.52 -3.34
CA ALA A 83 -2.08 12.29 -4.76
C ALA A 83 -0.70 12.79 -5.17
N LYS A 84 -0.31 13.98 -4.71
CA LYS A 84 1.03 14.56 -4.91
C LYS A 84 2.17 13.62 -4.45
N ASN A 85 2.01 12.93 -3.33
CA ASN A 85 3.06 12.10 -2.75
C ASN A 85 3.09 10.66 -3.30
N ILE A 86 1.93 10.10 -3.67
CA ILE A 86 1.86 8.74 -4.24
C ILE A 86 2.25 8.72 -5.72
N THR A 87 1.96 9.78 -6.48
CA THR A 87 2.25 9.86 -7.93
C THR A 87 3.72 9.58 -8.28
N PRO A 88 4.73 10.18 -7.62
CA PRO A 88 6.13 9.86 -7.88
C PRO A 88 6.48 8.38 -7.65
N VAL A 89 5.84 7.72 -6.69
CA VAL A 89 6.03 6.29 -6.43
C VAL A 89 5.47 5.45 -7.56
N LEU A 90 4.25 5.75 -8.02
CA LEU A 90 3.62 5.03 -9.13
C LEU A 90 4.41 5.21 -10.43
N ASN A 91 4.89 6.42 -10.70
CA ASN A 91 5.76 6.69 -11.84
C ASN A 91 7.05 5.87 -11.78
N GLN A 92 7.71 5.84 -10.63
CA GLN A 92 8.92 5.03 -10.45
C GLN A 92 8.65 3.54 -10.67
N ILE A 93 7.51 3.03 -10.18
CA ILE A 93 7.12 1.63 -10.39
C ILE A 93 6.97 1.35 -11.89
N ASN A 94 6.25 2.20 -12.62
CA ASN A 94 6.03 2.01 -14.06
C ASN A 94 7.33 2.11 -14.87
N GLU A 95 8.23 3.03 -14.51
CA GLU A 95 9.53 3.18 -15.16
C GLU A 95 10.41 1.93 -14.96
N GLN A 96 10.48 1.41 -13.74
CA GLN A 96 11.44 0.35 -13.39
C GLN A 96 10.92 -1.06 -13.69
N PHE A 97 9.65 -1.35 -13.42
CA PHE A 97 9.07 -2.67 -13.69
C PHE A 97 8.53 -2.80 -15.13
N GLY A 98 8.36 -1.70 -15.85
CA GLY A 98 7.80 -1.68 -17.20
C GLY A 98 6.31 -2.07 -17.21
N LYS A 99 5.93 -3.01 -18.09
CA LYS A 99 4.53 -3.41 -18.27
C LYS A 99 4.03 -4.29 -17.13
N ILE A 100 3.48 -3.66 -16.09
CA ILE A 100 2.71 -4.34 -15.04
C ILE A 100 1.21 -4.31 -15.33
N GLN A 101 0.50 -5.33 -14.88
CA GLN A 101 -0.96 -5.43 -15.02
C GLN A 101 -1.67 -4.52 -14.01
N ARG A 102 -1.15 -4.44 -12.77
CA ARG A 102 -1.80 -3.75 -11.67
C ARG A 102 -0.85 -3.38 -10.53
N ILE A 103 -1.03 -2.18 -9.99
CA ILE A 103 -0.60 -1.79 -8.64
C ILE A 103 -1.82 -1.87 -7.71
N SER A 104 -1.63 -2.35 -6.49
CA SER A 104 -2.69 -2.45 -5.49
C SER A 104 -2.21 -2.10 -4.09
N SER A 105 -3.13 -1.75 -3.18
CA SER A 105 -2.79 -1.43 -1.79
C SER A 105 -3.97 -1.66 -0.85
N TYR A 106 -3.70 -1.71 0.46
CA TYR A 106 -4.74 -1.43 1.45
C TYR A 106 -5.08 0.07 1.47
N ALA A 107 -6.32 0.39 1.82
CA ALA A 107 -6.80 1.76 2.00
C ALA A 107 -7.89 1.83 3.08
N LEU A 108 -8.03 2.98 3.72
CA LEU A 108 -9.22 3.30 4.52
C LEU A 108 -10.20 4.14 3.68
N PRO A 109 -11.52 4.01 3.92
CA PRO A 109 -12.53 4.80 3.19
C PRO A 109 -12.24 6.32 3.20
N LYS A 110 -11.83 6.86 4.36
CA LYS A 110 -11.50 8.28 4.52
C LYS A 110 -10.39 8.78 3.59
N ASP A 111 -9.41 7.95 3.25
CA ASP A 111 -8.29 8.35 2.38
C ASP A 111 -8.67 8.34 0.89
N ILE A 112 -9.78 7.67 0.56
CA ILE A 112 -10.39 7.75 -0.77
C ILE A 112 -11.19 9.04 -0.85
N LEU A 113 -12.02 9.32 0.17
CA LEU A 113 -12.82 10.55 0.26
C LEU A 113 -11.97 11.83 0.35
N SER A 114 -10.72 11.72 0.84
CA SER A 114 -9.80 12.86 0.93
C SER A 114 -9.20 13.27 -0.43
N LYS A 115 -9.50 12.56 -1.52
CA LYS A 115 -8.98 12.82 -2.87
C LYS A 115 -10.14 13.18 -3.79
N SER A 116 -9.90 14.13 -4.69
CA SER A 116 -10.86 14.48 -5.74
C SER A 116 -11.01 13.36 -6.77
N ASP A 117 -12.14 13.34 -7.47
CA ASP A 117 -12.38 12.42 -8.59
C ASP A 117 -11.27 12.49 -9.65
N GLN A 118 -10.71 13.68 -9.89
CA GLN A 118 -9.63 13.88 -10.84
C GLN A 118 -8.34 13.21 -10.36
N GLU A 119 -7.95 13.42 -9.11
CA GLU A 119 -6.80 12.74 -8.50
C GLU A 119 -6.97 11.21 -8.51
N LEU A 120 -8.16 10.70 -8.21
CA LEU A 120 -8.45 9.27 -8.24
C LEU A 120 -8.34 8.69 -9.67
N LYS A 121 -8.82 9.41 -10.69
CA LYS A 121 -8.65 9.04 -12.09
C LYS A 121 -7.17 9.00 -12.48
N GLU A 122 -6.39 10.00 -12.10
CA GLU A 122 -4.95 10.06 -12.37
C GLU A 122 -4.18 8.92 -11.68
N ILE A 123 -4.47 8.64 -10.41
CA ILE A 123 -3.87 7.51 -9.70
C ILE A 123 -4.20 6.18 -10.41
N ARG A 124 -5.43 6.04 -10.92
CA ARG A 124 -5.86 4.86 -11.67
C ARG A 124 -5.13 4.73 -13.01
N THR A 125 -4.94 5.82 -13.75
CA THR A 125 -4.20 5.80 -15.03
C THR A 125 -2.73 5.43 -14.82
N LEU A 126 -2.15 5.84 -13.69
CA LEU A 126 -0.81 5.44 -13.24
C LEU A 126 -0.70 3.98 -12.78
N GLY A 127 -1.79 3.21 -12.80
CA GLY A 127 -1.76 1.76 -12.63
C GLY A 127 -2.23 1.24 -11.27
N LEU A 128 -2.51 2.12 -10.29
CA LEU A 128 -3.12 1.73 -9.03
C LEU A 128 -4.62 1.50 -9.23
N LYS A 129 -4.97 0.24 -9.52
CA LYS A 129 -6.30 -0.15 -10.03
C LYS A 129 -7.12 -0.98 -9.03
N LEU A 130 -6.55 -1.39 -7.90
CA LEU A 130 -7.26 -2.12 -6.85
C LEU A 130 -6.88 -1.61 -5.47
N LEU A 131 -7.91 -1.30 -4.68
CA LEU A 131 -7.81 -1.00 -3.25
C LEU A 131 -8.51 -2.11 -2.47
N TYR A 132 -7.81 -2.66 -1.48
CA TYR A 132 -8.41 -3.52 -0.46
C TYR A 132 -8.88 -2.63 0.68
N ILE A 133 -10.20 -2.56 0.89
CA ILE A 133 -10.82 -1.67 1.86
C ILE A 133 -11.41 -2.51 2.99
N GLY A 134 -10.94 -2.30 4.22
CA GLY A 134 -11.56 -2.88 5.41
C GLY A 134 -12.75 -2.02 5.83
N ILE A 135 -13.96 -2.36 5.37
CA ILE A 135 -15.22 -1.73 5.81
C ILE A 135 -15.67 -2.33 7.15
N GLU A 136 -15.45 -3.64 7.32
CA GLU A 136 -15.83 -4.49 8.46
C GLU A 136 -17.33 -4.64 8.68
N THR A 137 -18.09 -3.56 8.76
CA THR A 137 -19.54 -3.56 9.00
C THR A 137 -20.18 -2.25 8.52
N GLY A 138 -21.49 -2.29 8.26
CA GLY A 138 -22.31 -1.10 7.99
C GLY A 138 -23.12 -0.61 9.20
N ASP A 139 -22.89 -1.18 10.39
CA ASP A 139 -23.53 -0.81 11.65
C ASP A 139 -22.66 0.19 12.43
N ASP A 140 -23.16 1.42 12.58
CA ASP A 140 -22.47 2.52 13.27
C ASP A 140 -22.17 2.24 14.74
N GLU A 141 -23.04 1.49 15.44
CA GLU A 141 -22.81 1.12 16.84
C GLU A 141 -21.67 0.12 16.95
N LEU A 142 -21.64 -0.85 16.03
CA LEU A 142 -20.56 -1.84 15.98
C LEU A 142 -19.22 -1.20 15.56
N LEU A 143 -19.21 -0.28 14.60
CA LEU A 143 -17.99 0.46 14.22
C LEU A 143 -17.38 1.20 15.43
N LYS A 144 -18.23 1.87 16.22
CA LYS A 144 -17.80 2.53 17.47
C LYS A 144 -17.26 1.52 18.47
N LEU A 145 -17.94 0.40 18.68
CA LEU A 145 -17.53 -0.64 19.64
C LEU A 145 -16.16 -1.23 19.29
N ILE A 146 -15.92 -1.50 18.01
CA ILE A 146 -14.65 -2.10 17.55
C ILE A 146 -13.58 -1.05 17.23
N HIS A 147 -13.83 0.23 17.53
CA HIS A 147 -12.93 1.35 17.26
C HIS A 147 -12.47 1.37 15.79
N LYS A 148 -13.39 1.15 14.85
CA LYS A 148 -13.11 1.23 13.42
C LYS A 148 -13.44 2.65 12.93
N GLY A 149 -12.41 3.31 12.42
CA GLY A 149 -12.37 4.75 12.11
C GLY A 149 -13.49 5.27 11.24
#